data_AF-A0A2M7BN11-F1
#
_entry.id   AF-A0A2M7BN11-F1
#
_cell.length_a   1.000
_cell.length_b   1.000
_cell.length_c   1.000
_cell.angle_alpha   90.00
_cell.angle_beta   90.00
_cell.angle_gamma   90.00
#
_symmetry.space_group_name_H-M   'P 1'
#
loop_
_entity.id
_entity.type
_entity.pdbx_description
1 polymer ?
#
loop_
_entity_poly.entity_id
_entity_poly.type
_entity_poly.pdbx_seq_one_letter_code
_entity_poly.pdbx_strand_id
1 'polypeptide(L)'
;MEAIACLVQEDEGLIFCTCDQAAIKLLAFMNLEERSVSTEKALRTTGYQKKNLYPRHWEKTFTECIREGKTLRILFKKFTET
;
A
#
# COMPACT_ATOMS: atom_id res chain seq x y z
N MET A 1 -7.34 12.17 -9.83
CA MET A 1 -6.53 11.31 -10.72
C MET A 1 -5.94 10.23 -9.85
N GLU A 2 -6.45 9.01 -9.98
CA GLU A 2 -6.00 7.82 -9.26
C GLU A 2 -5.06 7.08 -10.20
N ALA A 3 -3.79 6.96 -9.82
CA ALA A 3 -2.78 6.26 -10.62
C ALA A 3 -2.06 5.28 -9.71
N ILE A 4 -2.00 4.02 -10.14
CA ILE A 4 -1.18 2.98 -9.52
C ILE A 4 0.17 3.04 -10.22
N ALA A 5 1.23 3.40 -9.49
CA ALA A 5 2.58 3.30 -10.00
C ALA A 5 3.11 1.90 -9.66
N CYS A 6 3.49 1.14 -10.68
CA CYS A 6 4.07 -0.18 -10.50
C CYS A 6 5.57 -0.07 -10.71
N LEU A 7 6.36 -0.38 -9.67
CA LEU A 7 7.81 -0.45 -9.77
C LEU A 7 8.16 -1.91 -10.06
N VAL A 8 8.68 -2.16 -11.26
CA VAL A 8 9.22 -3.47 -11.65
C VAL A 8 10.72 -3.43 -11.37
N GLN A 9 11.20 -4.29 -10.47
CA GLN A 9 12.63 -4.61 -10.37
C GLN A 9 12.87 -6.01 -10.94
N GLU A 10 13.97 -6.16 -11.68
CA GLU A 10 14.27 -7.37 -12.48
C GLU A 10 14.46 -8.64 -11.63
N ASP A 11 14.88 -8.52 -10.36
CA ASP A 11 15.21 -9.67 -9.49
C ASP A 11 14.33 -9.85 -8.22
N GLU A 12 13.55 -8.85 -7.78
CA GLU A 12 12.74 -8.91 -6.54
C GLU A 12 11.22 -9.05 -6.78
N GLY A 13 10.79 -9.10 -8.04
CA GLY A 13 9.38 -9.16 -8.42
C GLY A 13 8.66 -7.81 -8.35
N LEU A 14 7.36 -7.83 -8.65
CA LEU A 14 6.52 -6.62 -8.71
C LEU A 14 6.38 -5.95 -7.34
N ILE A 15 6.71 -4.65 -7.24
CA ILE A 15 6.44 -3.79 -6.08
C ILE A 15 5.31 -2.80 -6.40
N PHE A 16 4.23 -2.85 -5.61
CA PHE A 16 3.09 -1.96 -5.75
C PHE A 16 3.31 -0.64 -4.99
N CYS A 17 3.13 0.50 -5.65
CA CYS A 17 3.12 1.82 -5.02
C CYS A 17 1.89 2.61 -5.48
N THR A 18 0.93 2.80 -4.57
CA THR A 18 -0.28 3.57 -4.86
C THR A 18 -0.65 4.45 -3.67
N CYS A 19 -1.24 5.60 -3.98
CA CYS A 19 -1.79 6.54 -3.00
C CYS A 19 -3.31 6.37 -2.84
N ASP A 20 -3.91 5.49 -3.63
CA ASP A 20 -5.34 5.21 -3.61
C ASP A 20 -5.68 4.30 -2.42
N GLN A 21 -6.55 4.79 -1.54
CA GLN A 21 -6.86 4.08 -0.30
C GLN A 21 -7.55 2.74 -0.54
N ALA A 22 -8.42 2.65 -1.56
CA ALA A 22 -9.12 1.41 -1.88
C ALA A 22 -8.15 0.36 -2.42
N ALA A 23 -7.22 0.77 -3.28
CA ALA A 23 -6.16 -0.10 -3.80
C ALA A 23 -5.21 -0.58 -2.69
N ILE A 24 -4.80 0.29 -1.75
CA ILE A 24 -3.96 -0.13 -0.61
C ILE A 24 -4.69 -1.16 0.26
N LYS A 25 -5.97 -0.92 0.57
CA LYS A 25 -6.79 -1.87 1.33
C LYS A 25 -6.95 -3.20 0.60
N LEU A 26 -7.15 -3.17 -0.72
CA LEU A 26 -7.26 -4.37 -1.55
C LEU A 26 -5.96 -5.19 -1.55
N LEU A 27 -4.79 -4.55 -1.66
CA LEU A 27 -3.50 -5.24 -1.57
C LEU A 27 -3.37 -6.01 -0.25
N ALA A 28 -3.67 -5.36 0.88
CA ALA A 28 -3.64 -6.01 2.19
C ALA A 28 -4.72 -7.10 2.34
N PHE A 29 -5.91 -6.88 1.79
CA PHE A 29 -6.96 -7.89 1.75
C PHE A 29 -6.52 -9.15 1.00
N MET A 30 -5.73 -8.99 -0.07
CA MET A 30 -5.20 -10.07 -0.90
C MET A 30 -3.89 -10.70 -0.39
N ASN A 31 -3.37 -10.28 0.79
CA ASN A 31 -2.06 -10.70 1.30
C ASN A 31 -0.87 -10.30 0.40
N LEU A 32 -0.98 -9.17 -0.28
CA LEU A 32 0.05 -8.61 -1.17
C LEU A 32 0.78 -7.42 -0.56
N GLU A 33 0.55 -7.08 0.72
CA GLU A 33 1.13 -5.91 1.36
C GLU A 33 2.66 -5.96 1.50
N GLU A 34 3.24 -7.16 1.63
CA GLU A 34 4.70 -7.34 1.70
C GLU A 34 5.38 -6.94 0.39
N ARG A 35 4.62 -6.92 -0.71
CA ARG A 35 5.06 -6.50 -2.04
C ARG A 35 4.62 -5.07 -2.35
N SER A 36 4.40 -4.25 -1.32
CA SER A 36 3.96 -2.88 -1.50
C SER A 36 4.80 -1.90 -0.69
N VAL A 37 4.86 -0.66 -1.14
CA VAL A 37 5.62 0.42 -0.51
C VAL A 37 4.78 1.71 -0.53
N SER A 38 4.86 2.50 0.53
CA SER A 38 4.26 3.83 0.53
C SER A 38 5.04 4.78 -0.39
N THR A 39 4.36 5.80 -0.89
CA THR A 39 4.99 6.85 -1.69
C THR A 39 6.05 7.61 -0.89
N GLU A 40 5.81 7.91 0.38
CA GLU A 40 6.81 8.57 1.23
C GLU A 40 8.09 7.73 1.35
N LYS A 41 7.97 6.43 1.62
CA LYS A 41 9.13 5.54 1.75
C LYS A 41 9.86 5.39 0.42
N ALA A 42 9.14 5.26 -0.69
CA ALA A 42 9.73 5.20 -2.03
C ALA A 42 10.45 6.50 -2.41
N LEU A 43 9.95 7.67 -2.03
CA LEU A 43 10.66 8.94 -2.27
C LEU A 43 11.91 9.09 -1.41
N ARG A 44 11.87 8.63 -0.15
CA ARG A 44 13.02 8.69 0.75
C ARG A 44 14.20 7.86 0.24
N THR A 45 13.96 6.73 -0.42
CA THR A 45 15.04 5.92 -1.02
C THR A 45 15.75 6.62 -2.18
N THR A 46 15.11 7.61 -2.83
CA THR A 46 15.75 8.42 -3.87
C THR A 46 16.50 9.65 -3.33
N GLY A 47 16.60 9.79 -2.00
CA GLY A 47 17.19 10.97 -1.36
C GLY A 47 16.26 12.19 -1.29
N TYR A 48 14.96 12.04 -1.61
CA TYR A 48 14.00 13.14 -1.46
C TYR A 48 13.71 13.43 0.02
N GLN A 49 14.07 14.62 0.48
CA GLN A 49 13.92 15.03 1.90
C GLN A 49 12.84 16.11 2.14
N LYS A 50 12.19 16.62 1.08
CA LYS A 50 11.20 17.70 1.23
C LYS A 50 9.90 17.18 1.85
N LYS A 51 9.29 17.99 2.73
CA LYS A 51 8.04 17.66 3.43
C LYS A 51 6.76 18.02 2.67
N ASN A 52 6.85 18.38 1.39
CA ASN A 52 5.72 18.84 0.58
C ASN A 52 4.88 17.66 0.05
N LEU A 53 4.51 16.75 0.93
CA LEU A 53 3.67 15.60 0.61
C LEU A 53 2.24 15.87 1.07
N TYR A 54 1.27 15.60 0.20
CA TYR A 54 -0.14 15.56 0.60
C TYR A 54 -0.38 14.43 1.60
N PRO A 55 -1.38 14.54 2.50
CA PRO A 55 -1.67 13.52 3.50
C PRO A 55 -1.76 12.10 2.96
N ARG A 56 -2.36 11.92 1.77
CA ARG A 56 -2.49 10.61 1.10
C ARG A 56 -1.16 9.93 0.74
N HIS A 57 -0.05 10.67 0.72
CA HIS A 57 1.27 10.14 0.39
C HIS A 57 2.06 9.68 1.62
N TRP A 58 1.61 10.03 2.83
CA TRP A 58 2.33 9.74 4.06
C TRP A 58 2.30 8.24 4.40
N GLU A 59 3.41 7.75 4.96
CA GLU A 59 3.54 6.36 5.44
C GLU A 59 2.43 6.01 6.43
N LYS A 60 2.02 6.97 7.27
CA LYS A 60 0.94 6.80 8.25
C LYS A 60 -0.39 6.42 7.57
N THR A 61 -0.76 7.13 6.50
CA THR A 61 -2.01 6.85 5.77
C THR A 61 -1.94 5.51 5.06
N PHE A 62 -0.79 5.17 4.49
CA PHE A 62 -0.56 3.85 3.91
C PHE A 62 -0.73 2.73 4.96
N THR A 63 -0.06 2.84 6.11
CA THR A 63 -0.12 1.86 7.20
C THR A 63 -1.54 1.67 7.73
N GLU A 64 -2.32 2.75 7.84
CA GLU A 64 -3.71 2.69 8.27
C GLU A 64 -4.59 1.92 7.27
N CYS A 65 -4.43 2.15 5.97
CA CYS A 65 -5.12 1.40 4.93
C CYS A 65 -4.73 -0.09 4.92
N ILE A 66 -3.44 -0.41 5.15
CA ILE A 66 -2.98 -1.81 5.28
C ILE A 66 -3.69 -2.49 6.47
N ARG A 67 -3.77 -1.82 7.62
CA ARG A 67 -4.47 -2.35 8.81
C ARG A 67 -5.95 -2.64 8.51
N GLU A 68 -6.63 -1.70 7.86
CA GLU A 68 -8.04 -1.86 7.49
C GLU A 68 -8.25 -3.03 6.53
N GLY A 69 -7.41 -3.16 5.49
CA GLY A 69 -7.48 -4.29 4.55
C GLY A 69 -7.26 -5.65 5.22
N LYS A 70 -6.32 -5.73 6.17
CA LYS A 70 -6.11 -6.94 6.99
C LYS A 70 -7.33 -7.30 7.83
N THR A 71 -7.96 -6.30 8.45
CA THR A 71 -9.20 -6.51 9.22
C THR A 71 -10.32 -7.03 8.32
N LEU A 72 -10.50 -6.47 7.13
CA LEU A 72 -11.50 -6.95 6.15
C LEU A 72 -11.27 -8.41 5.77
N ARG A 73 -10.03 -8.81 5.54
CA ARG A 73 -9.68 -10.21 5.23
C ARG A 73 -10.06 -11.16 6.36
N ILE A 74 -9.77 -10.80 7.61
CA ILE A 74 -10.12 -11.62 8.79
C ILE A 74 -11.64 -11.74 8.92
N LEU A 75 -12.38 -10.63 8.77
CA LEU A 75 -13.83 -10.62 8.83
C LEU A 75 -14.43 -11.51 7.73
N PHE A 76 -13.95 -11.38 6.49
CA PHE A 76 -14.41 -12.18 5.36
C PHE A 76 -14.23 -13.68 5.62
N LYS A 77 -13.06 -14.12 6.11
CA LYS A 77 -12.81 -15.53 6.45
C LYS A 77 -13.83 -16.08 7.46
N LYS A 78 -14.15 -15.29 8.50
CA LYS A 78 -15.15 -15.69 9.50
C LYS A 78 -16.55 -15.89 8.90
N PHE A 79 -16.93 -15.13 7.87
CA PHE A 79 -18.22 -15.29 7.20
C PHE A 79 -18.28 -16.47 6.24
N THR A 80 -17.13 -16.91 5.70
CA THR A 80 -17.07 -18.04 4.77
C THR A 80 -16.90 -19.39 5.44
N GLU A 81 -16.59 -19.42 6.74
CA GLU A 81 -16.39 -20.64 7.54
C GLU A 81 -17.64 -21.08 8.33
N THR A 82 -18.76 -20.36 8.17
CA THR A 82 -20.12 -20.71 8.67
C THR A 82 -20.99 -21.27 7.56
#